data_AF-A0AB74BTA7-F1
#
_entry.id   AF-A0AB74BTA7-F1
#
_cell.length_a   1.000
_cell.length_b   1.000
_cell.length_c   1.000
_cell.angle_alpha   90.00
_cell.angle_beta   90.00
_cell.angle_gamma   90.00
#
_symmetry.space_group_name_H-M   'P 1'
#
loop_
_entity.id
_entity.type
_entity.pdbx_description
1 polymer ?
#
loop_
_entity_poly.entity_id
_entity_poly.type
_entity_poly.pdbx_seq_one_letter_code
_entity_poly.pdbx_strand_id
1 'polypeptide(L)'
;MAVVRGAGPHSTLFALGPGSTGPCHNLVRSLLLAYPCSLSFFLILILICLPNALLSVADTIDTMNPEILQNSPNPERETISEAEALLSRFSSLSDIEQDRERATYVSTIFPLLFGKDSVVQGSNGYESQRQAPWSTNCWLQPCVIVSPGSAQQVATALALCRFFNVKFSIRSGGHLQNPGFTSNHGGVVISLSALKQLELSKDKSTVGLGPGLRWLDVYGDLDAHGVTVTGGRVTTVGVSGLLLGGGISFHSHQYGVSAMGICNYEVVLANSQIVNANAHENADLFWALKGGGPNFGVVTKFDMMTIPSKHWSEVRVYPITATDQILEAMMQYHAAIEADDKSSLIYNATHEVILLVFFYGEPVEHPPIFQPFYDIPHVATFVAPGIRTVYDLMNAVDSVQEAGPALHDFRTMASLPSLEVYRAIEKTHAEQVDVLKDVEGLTLTTVIQPMSSSAMKATLKSPLGLSPVGQQWFLVRADWKNAKDEERVREAVRKIVDVAESEAKQAGVHLPYLYSNYASRDQDPLASYGVENAKRLKEIALKYDPDGVFQKLQNGGWLLSSMGLEACELMSI
;
A
#
# COMPACT_ATOMS: atom_id res chain seq x y z
N MET A 1 -61.31 -27.63 -59.98
CA MET A 1 -60.57 -28.86 -59.61
C MET A 1 -60.36 -28.81 -58.09
N ALA A 2 -60.79 -29.87 -57.40
CA ALA A 2 -61.04 -29.97 -55.96
C ALA A 2 -59.74 -29.99 -55.11
N VAL A 3 -59.66 -29.84 -53.77
CA VAL A 3 -60.44 -29.41 -52.58
C VAL A 3 -59.40 -29.60 -51.44
N VAL A 4 -58.94 -28.57 -50.70
CA VAL A 4 -59.53 -27.97 -49.46
C VAL A 4 -59.34 -28.89 -48.23
N ARG A 5 -58.81 -28.46 -47.07
CA ARG A 5 -59.25 -27.42 -46.08
C ARG A 5 -58.09 -27.29 -45.05
N GLY A 6 -57.62 -26.14 -44.54
CA GLY A 6 -58.25 -24.90 -44.06
C GLY A 6 -58.26 -24.92 -42.52
N ALA A 7 -58.03 -23.88 -41.71
CA ALA A 7 -57.64 -22.47 -41.83
C ALA A 7 -57.37 -21.96 -40.37
N GLY A 8 -56.65 -20.86 -40.17
CA GLY A 8 -56.34 -20.23 -38.85
C GLY A 8 -57.52 -19.44 -38.25
N PRO A 9 -57.38 -18.17 -37.78
CA PRO A 9 -56.17 -17.40 -37.39
C PRO A 9 -56.42 -16.32 -36.28
N HIS A 10 -55.41 -15.44 -36.02
CA HIS A 10 -55.51 -13.97 -35.67
C HIS A 10 -56.26 -13.50 -34.38
N SER A 11 -56.01 -12.37 -33.70
CA SER A 11 -55.04 -11.25 -33.76
C SER A 11 -55.36 -10.17 -32.69
N THR A 12 -54.42 -9.23 -32.47
CA THR A 12 -54.59 -7.75 -32.32
C THR A 12 -55.23 -7.04 -31.09
N LEU A 13 -54.36 -6.23 -30.45
CA LEU A 13 -54.38 -4.74 -30.22
C LEU A 13 -55.25 -4.02 -29.16
N PHE A 14 -54.64 -2.89 -28.70
CA PHE A 14 -55.08 -1.71 -27.93
C PHE A 14 -55.20 -1.89 -26.41
N ALA A 15 -54.38 -1.28 -25.54
CA ALA A 15 -53.90 0.10 -25.35
C ALA A 15 -54.92 1.05 -24.68
N LEU A 16 -54.36 1.86 -23.76
CA LEU A 16 -54.85 3.09 -23.13
C LEU A 16 -55.64 2.97 -21.82
N GLY A 17 -55.01 3.48 -20.76
CA GLY A 17 -55.61 4.62 -20.06
C GLY A 17 -55.50 4.60 -18.54
N PRO A 18 -55.10 5.71 -17.89
CA PRO A 18 -54.60 5.74 -16.52
C PRO A 18 -55.66 6.22 -15.53
N GLY A 19 -55.41 6.01 -14.23
CA GLY A 19 -55.93 6.95 -13.24
C GLY A 19 -56.44 6.35 -11.94
N SER A 20 -55.84 6.87 -10.88
CA SER A 20 -56.47 7.34 -9.66
C SER A 20 -56.78 6.34 -8.52
N THR A 21 -55.95 6.49 -7.49
CA THR A 21 -56.32 6.82 -6.10
C THR A 21 -57.07 5.78 -5.25
N GLY A 22 -56.27 5.10 -4.41
CA GLY A 22 -56.41 5.17 -2.95
C GLY A 22 -57.60 4.44 -2.28
N PRO A 23 -57.73 4.53 -0.95
CA PRO A 23 -56.91 3.72 -0.04
C PRO A 23 -57.72 3.05 1.10
N CYS A 24 -57.00 2.30 1.93
CA CYS A 24 -57.24 2.11 3.37
C CYS A 24 -58.39 1.21 3.88
N HIS A 25 -57.92 0.13 4.52
CA HIS A 25 -58.22 -0.31 5.88
C HIS A 25 -59.50 -1.13 6.21
N ASN A 26 -59.19 -2.29 6.81
CA ASN A 26 -59.80 -2.87 8.02
C ASN A 26 -61.16 -3.57 7.87
N LEU A 27 -61.24 -4.87 8.18
CA LEU A 27 -61.21 -5.43 9.54
C LEU A 27 -61.83 -6.85 9.54
N VAL A 28 -61.04 -7.84 9.97
CA VAL A 28 -61.39 -8.91 10.93
C VAL A 28 -62.86 -9.37 11.01
N ARG A 29 -63.13 -10.65 10.64
CA ARG A 29 -63.49 -11.78 11.55
C ARG A 29 -64.16 -12.90 10.76
N SER A 30 -63.64 -14.13 10.88
CA SER A 30 -64.35 -15.31 11.41
C SER A 30 -63.75 -16.61 10.87
N LEU A 31 -63.06 -17.35 11.74
CA LEU A 31 -63.37 -18.76 12.05
C LEU A 31 -62.38 -19.31 13.09
N LEU A 32 -62.92 -19.56 14.29
CA LEU A 32 -62.38 -20.43 15.33
C LEU A 32 -63.35 -21.61 15.43
N LEU A 33 -62.84 -22.84 15.53
CA LEU A 33 -63.16 -23.85 16.56
C LEU A 33 -62.68 -25.24 16.13
N ALA A 34 -61.64 -25.76 16.81
CA ALA A 34 -61.63 -27.06 17.50
C ALA A 34 -60.21 -27.39 18.03
N TYR A 35 -60.10 -27.48 19.36
CA TYR A 35 -58.94 -27.92 20.17
C TYR A 35 -59.16 -29.41 20.55
N PRO A 36 -58.16 -30.24 21.00
CA PRO A 36 -57.37 -29.92 22.21
C PRO A 36 -55.92 -30.44 22.34
N CYS A 37 -55.18 -29.70 23.19
CA CYS A 37 -54.17 -30.16 24.16
C CYS A 37 -52.94 -30.95 23.69
N SER A 38 -51.77 -30.29 23.68
CA SER A 38 -50.76 -30.54 24.72
C SER A 38 -49.72 -29.41 24.78
N LEU A 39 -49.53 -28.89 26.00
CA LEU A 39 -48.41 -28.05 26.40
C LEU A 39 -47.10 -28.85 26.15
N SER A 40 -46.42 -28.62 25.04
CA SER A 40 -45.01 -29.05 24.84
C SER A 40 -44.26 -28.29 23.74
N PHE A 41 -44.89 -27.39 22.98
CA PHE A 41 -44.24 -26.78 21.82
C PHE A 41 -43.79 -25.32 21.98
N PHE A 42 -44.09 -24.67 23.11
CA PHE A 42 -43.65 -23.29 23.36
C PHE A 42 -42.38 -23.17 24.22
N LEU A 43 -41.80 -24.30 24.69
CA LEU A 43 -40.47 -24.32 25.31
C LEU A 43 -39.35 -24.72 24.34
N ILE A 44 -39.67 -25.19 23.13
CA ILE A 44 -38.68 -25.69 22.16
C ILE A 44 -38.30 -24.64 21.11
N LEU A 45 -39.05 -23.53 21.00
CA LEU A 45 -38.72 -22.41 20.10
C LEU A 45 -37.92 -21.27 20.75
N ILE A 46 -37.63 -21.34 22.06
CA ILE A 46 -36.69 -20.41 22.74
C ILE A 46 -35.28 -21.03 22.85
N LEU A 47 -35.11 -22.31 22.48
CA LEU A 47 -33.85 -23.06 22.60
C LEU A 47 -33.13 -23.34 21.27
N ILE A 48 -33.55 -22.72 20.15
CA ILE A 48 -32.93 -22.94 18.81
C ILE A 48 -32.45 -21.63 18.15
N CYS A 49 -32.41 -20.50 18.87
CA CYS A 49 -31.86 -19.23 18.36
C CYS A 49 -30.62 -18.70 19.11
N LEU A 50 -29.84 -19.57 19.76
CA LEU A 50 -28.50 -19.25 20.22
C LEU A 50 -27.57 -20.42 19.91
N PRO A 51 -26.55 -20.21 19.07
CA PRO A 51 -25.25 -20.79 19.35
C PRO A 51 -24.17 -19.71 19.41
N ASN A 52 -23.51 -19.67 20.57
CA ASN A 52 -22.14 -19.20 20.81
C ASN A 52 -21.86 -17.69 20.67
N ALA A 53 -22.43 -16.90 21.57
CA ALA A 53 -21.86 -15.61 21.97
C ALA A 53 -21.83 -15.52 23.50
N LEU A 54 -21.17 -16.48 24.12
CA LEU A 54 -20.71 -16.46 25.51
C LEU A 54 -19.41 -17.28 25.54
N LEU A 55 -18.37 -16.82 24.84
CA LEU A 55 -17.03 -17.03 25.37
C LEU A 55 -16.93 -16.09 26.55
N SER A 56 -16.76 -16.67 27.72
CA SER A 56 -16.56 -15.90 28.94
C SER A 56 -15.23 -15.15 28.81
N VAL A 57 -15.09 -14.01 29.51
CA VAL A 57 -13.80 -13.31 29.69
C VAL A 57 -12.72 -14.25 30.25
N ALA A 58 -13.09 -15.41 30.82
CA ALA A 58 -12.16 -16.44 31.27
C ALA A 58 -11.50 -17.23 30.12
N ASP A 59 -12.07 -17.28 28.92
CA ASP A 59 -11.42 -17.90 27.75
C ASP A 59 -10.34 -16.98 27.14
N THR A 60 -10.41 -15.67 27.41
CA THR A 60 -9.40 -14.70 26.96
C THR A 60 -8.11 -14.79 27.78
N ILE A 61 -8.19 -15.28 29.03
CA ILE A 61 -7.03 -15.49 29.91
C ILE A 61 -6.11 -16.62 29.37
N ASP A 62 -6.57 -17.46 28.44
CA ASP A 62 -5.79 -18.56 27.87
C ASP A 62 -4.92 -18.18 26.63
N THR A 63 -4.81 -16.90 26.26
CA THR A 63 -4.42 -16.53 24.87
C THR A 63 -3.05 -15.89 24.64
N MET A 64 -2.27 -15.62 25.70
CA MET A 64 -0.83 -15.34 25.53
C MET A 64 -0.06 -16.61 25.90
N ASN A 65 0.39 -17.37 24.90
CA ASN A 65 1.27 -18.51 25.13
C ASN A 65 2.44 -18.04 26.03
N PRO A 66 2.67 -18.62 27.22
CA PRO A 66 3.73 -18.19 28.14
C PRO A 66 5.11 -18.11 27.48
N GLU A 67 5.35 -18.92 26.45
CA GLU A 67 6.57 -18.89 25.64
C GLU A 67 6.76 -17.54 24.90
N ILE A 68 5.69 -16.80 24.61
CA ILE A 68 5.76 -15.49 23.94
C ILE A 68 6.43 -14.44 24.83
N LEU A 69 6.26 -14.50 26.16
CA LEU A 69 6.94 -13.60 27.08
C LEU A 69 8.42 -13.97 27.25
N GLN A 70 8.75 -15.26 27.17
CA GLN A 70 10.13 -15.75 27.20
C GLN A 70 10.94 -15.31 25.98
N ASN A 71 10.26 -14.99 24.88
CA ASN A 71 10.86 -14.45 23.66
C ASN A 71 11.11 -12.93 23.69
N SER A 72 10.78 -12.25 24.79
CA SER A 72 11.02 -10.82 24.94
C SER A 72 12.52 -10.49 24.99
N PRO A 73 12.92 -9.26 24.63
CA PRO A 73 14.32 -8.81 24.77
C PRO A 73 14.85 -8.87 26.21
N ASN A 74 13.96 -8.83 27.20
CA ASN A 74 14.28 -8.89 28.63
C ASN A 74 13.64 -10.12 29.31
N PRO A 75 14.15 -11.34 29.05
CA PRO A 75 13.52 -12.59 29.50
C PRO A 75 13.85 -12.96 30.95
N GLU A 76 14.28 -11.99 31.77
CA GLU A 76 14.59 -12.23 33.17
C GLU A 76 13.33 -12.71 33.92
N ARG A 77 13.49 -13.70 34.79
CA ARG A 77 12.37 -14.32 35.49
C ARG A 77 11.52 -13.33 36.28
N GLU A 78 12.16 -12.32 36.88
CA GLU A 78 11.48 -11.24 37.60
C GLU A 78 10.64 -10.38 36.65
N THR A 79 11.22 -9.94 35.53
CA THR A 79 10.52 -9.20 34.46
C THR A 79 9.30 -9.96 33.93
N ILE A 80 9.44 -11.25 33.64
CA ILE A 80 8.34 -12.08 33.16
C ILE A 80 7.24 -12.17 34.22
N SER A 81 7.60 -12.42 35.48
CA SER A 81 6.63 -12.50 36.57
C SER A 81 5.88 -11.18 36.80
N GLU A 82 6.57 -10.04 36.65
CA GLU A 82 5.95 -8.72 36.74
C GLU A 82 5.00 -8.47 35.55
N ALA A 83 5.39 -8.85 34.34
CA ALA A 83 4.54 -8.76 33.16
C ALA A 83 3.29 -9.63 33.30
N GLU A 84 3.43 -10.88 33.76
CA GLU A 84 2.30 -11.78 34.05
C GLU A 84 1.34 -11.17 35.08
N ALA A 85 1.86 -10.55 36.14
CA ALA A 85 1.05 -9.87 37.15
C ALA A 85 0.29 -8.66 36.56
N LEU A 86 0.92 -7.87 35.68
CA LEU A 86 0.27 -6.76 34.99
C LEU A 86 -0.86 -7.24 34.06
N LEU A 87 -0.61 -8.30 33.28
CA LEU A 87 -1.61 -8.88 32.37
C LEU A 87 -2.80 -9.46 33.14
N SER A 88 -2.54 -10.19 34.22
CA SER A 88 -3.58 -10.74 35.09
C SER A 88 -4.41 -9.63 35.75
N ARG A 89 -3.76 -8.56 36.24
CA ARG A 89 -4.44 -7.41 36.82
C ARG A 89 -5.29 -6.67 35.80
N PHE A 90 -4.82 -6.48 34.57
CA PHE A 90 -5.61 -5.85 33.51
C PHE A 90 -6.86 -6.69 33.17
N SER A 91 -6.70 -8.00 33.07
CA SER A 91 -7.80 -8.94 32.75
C SER A 91 -8.90 -8.97 33.82
N SER A 92 -8.58 -8.63 35.07
CA SER A 92 -9.55 -8.60 36.16
C SER A 92 -10.30 -7.27 36.28
N LEU A 93 -9.90 -6.23 35.53
CA LEU A 93 -10.63 -4.96 35.44
C LEU A 93 -11.93 -5.13 34.65
N SER A 94 -12.93 -4.31 34.97
CA SER A 94 -14.12 -4.18 34.13
C SER A 94 -13.80 -3.54 32.77
N ASP A 95 -14.64 -3.75 31.75
CA ASP A 95 -14.41 -3.19 30.40
C ASP A 95 -14.19 -1.66 30.42
N ILE A 96 -14.95 -0.93 31.25
CA ILE A 96 -14.83 0.53 31.41
C ILE A 96 -13.46 0.91 32.01
N GLU A 97 -12.99 0.15 32.98
CA GLU A 97 -11.68 0.36 33.60
C GLU A 97 -10.55 -0.03 32.63
N GLN A 98 -10.72 -1.12 31.88
CA GLN A 98 -9.79 -1.51 30.83
C GLN A 98 -9.64 -0.40 29.80
N ASP A 99 -10.74 0.19 29.31
CA ASP A 99 -10.68 1.31 28.36
C ASP A 99 -9.98 2.54 28.93
N ARG A 100 -10.25 2.88 30.19
CA ARG A 100 -9.63 4.03 30.87
C ARG A 100 -8.14 3.82 31.13
N GLU A 101 -7.73 2.61 31.50
CA GLU A 101 -6.37 2.32 31.98
C GLU A 101 -5.48 1.69 30.90
N ARG A 102 -6.03 1.29 29.74
CA ARG A 102 -5.33 0.65 28.62
C ARG A 102 -3.99 1.30 28.31
N ALA A 103 -3.99 2.62 28.10
CA ALA A 103 -2.80 3.37 27.74
C ALA A 103 -1.71 3.27 28.83
N THR A 104 -2.09 3.33 30.10
CA THR A 104 -1.16 3.18 31.23
C THR A 104 -0.54 1.79 31.24
N TYR A 105 -1.34 0.72 31.14
CA TYR A 105 -0.82 -0.65 31.13
C TYR A 105 0.09 -0.91 29.93
N VAL A 106 -0.31 -0.45 28.75
CA VAL A 106 0.49 -0.53 27.52
C VAL A 106 1.83 0.21 27.68
N SER A 107 1.81 1.45 28.17
CA SER A 107 3.03 2.24 28.41
C SER A 107 3.90 1.72 29.57
N THR A 108 3.40 0.81 30.41
CA THR A 108 4.20 0.15 31.45
C THR A 108 4.83 -1.16 30.94
N ILE A 109 4.04 -2.04 30.32
CA ILE A 109 4.48 -3.39 29.99
C ILE A 109 5.44 -3.45 28.80
N PHE A 110 5.31 -2.54 27.83
CA PHE A 110 6.22 -2.51 26.68
C PHE A 110 7.65 -2.14 27.10
N PRO A 111 7.91 -1.05 27.85
CA PRO A 111 9.25 -0.79 28.39
C PRO A 111 9.77 -1.89 29.30
N LEU A 112 8.91 -2.54 30.09
CA LEU A 112 9.31 -3.66 30.95
C LEU A 112 9.91 -4.82 30.12
N LEU A 113 9.19 -5.25 29.07
CA LEU A 113 9.57 -6.39 28.25
C LEU A 113 10.64 -6.06 27.20
N PHE A 114 10.64 -4.84 26.66
CA PHE A 114 11.52 -4.44 25.55
C PHE A 114 12.69 -3.55 25.97
N GLY A 115 12.71 -3.06 27.21
CA GLY A 115 13.77 -2.20 27.73
C GLY A 115 14.02 -0.99 26.83
N LYS A 116 15.27 -0.82 26.40
CA LYS A 116 15.70 0.28 25.52
C LYS A 116 15.05 0.28 24.13
N ASP A 117 14.50 -0.86 23.70
CA ASP A 117 13.87 -1.00 22.38
C ASP A 117 12.41 -0.53 22.41
N SER A 118 11.91 -0.03 23.54
CA SER A 118 10.59 0.62 23.66
C SER A 118 10.72 2.00 24.28
N VAL A 119 10.13 3.00 23.62
CA VAL A 119 10.03 4.38 24.13
C VAL A 119 8.56 4.77 24.30
N VAL A 120 8.29 5.58 25.31
CA VAL A 120 6.92 6.03 25.66
C VAL A 120 6.85 7.53 25.68
N GLN A 121 5.65 8.09 25.56
CA GLN A 121 5.49 9.54 25.55
C GLN A 121 6.13 10.19 26.79
N GLY A 122 7.00 11.17 26.56
CA GLY A 122 7.76 11.87 27.60
C GLY A 122 9.08 11.21 28.00
N SER A 123 9.39 9.99 27.55
CA SER A 123 10.70 9.38 27.77
C SER A 123 11.77 9.96 26.84
N ASN A 124 13.04 9.82 27.22
CA ASN A 124 14.14 10.16 26.33
C ASN A 124 14.06 9.33 25.03
N GLY A 125 14.39 9.94 23.89
CA GLY A 125 14.35 9.30 22.56
C GLY A 125 12.96 9.19 21.92
N TYR A 126 11.86 9.43 22.66
CA TYR A 126 10.50 9.35 22.11
C TYR A 126 10.29 10.31 20.93
N GLU A 127 10.65 11.59 21.06
CA GLU A 127 10.44 12.57 19.98
C GLU A 127 11.21 12.21 18.70
N SER A 128 12.45 11.73 18.81
CA SER A 128 13.24 11.30 17.64
C SER A 128 12.58 10.12 16.92
N GLN A 129 12.00 9.17 17.65
CA GLN A 129 11.27 8.06 17.06
C GLN A 129 9.90 8.48 16.53
N ARG A 130 9.22 9.42 17.20
CA ARG A 130 7.92 9.94 16.79
C ARG A 130 8.00 10.73 15.48
N GLN A 131 9.08 11.49 15.30
CA GLN A 131 9.38 12.32 14.14
C GLN A 131 10.16 11.57 13.03
N ALA A 132 10.33 10.26 13.18
CA ALA A 132 10.96 9.41 12.16
C ALA A 132 10.19 9.26 10.83
N PRO A 133 8.84 9.38 10.74
CA PRO A 133 8.16 9.38 9.45
C PRO A 133 8.69 10.50 8.55
N TRP A 134 8.80 10.21 7.26
CA TRP A 134 9.34 11.13 6.27
C TRP A 134 8.51 12.41 6.17
N SER A 135 7.17 12.27 6.17
CA SER A 135 6.25 13.40 6.13
C SER A 135 5.87 13.90 7.51
N THR A 136 5.97 15.21 7.73
CA THR A 136 5.67 15.84 9.03
C THR A 136 4.18 15.76 9.41
N ASN A 137 3.26 15.62 8.44
CA ASN A 137 1.83 15.37 8.72
C ASN A 137 1.59 13.98 9.36
N CYS A 138 2.58 13.10 9.31
CA CYS A 138 2.55 11.76 9.92
C CYS A 138 3.22 11.72 11.30
N TRP A 139 3.73 12.85 11.82
CA TRP A 139 4.29 12.97 13.17
C TRP A 139 3.17 13.00 14.21
N LEU A 140 2.47 11.87 14.38
CA LEU A 140 1.38 11.69 15.34
C LEU A 140 1.92 11.40 16.74
N GLN A 141 1.05 11.04 17.69
CA GLN A 141 1.38 10.88 19.12
C GLN A 141 0.97 9.50 19.64
N PRO A 142 1.70 8.42 19.29
CA PRO A 142 1.47 7.09 19.85
C PRO A 142 1.88 7.04 21.33
N CYS A 143 1.24 6.19 22.14
CA CYS A 143 1.63 6.05 23.55
C CYS A 143 2.94 5.26 23.72
N VAL A 144 3.25 4.37 22.77
CA VAL A 144 4.44 3.53 22.73
C VAL A 144 4.98 3.44 21.31
N ILE A 145 6.29 3.51 21.15
CA ILE A 145 7.00 3.10 19.93
C ILE A 145 7.98 2.00 20.33
N VAL A 146 7.77 0.79 19.80
CA VAL A 146 8.61 -0.38 20.05
C VAL A 146 9.41 -0.71 18.77
N SER A 147 10.67 -1.11 18.92
CA SER A 147 11.59 -1.44 17.83
C SER A 147 12.13 -2.87 17.97
N PRO A 148 11.30 -3.91 17.74
CA PRO A 148 11.72 -5.30 17.88
C PRO A 148 12.92 -5.63 16.96
N GLY A 149 13.90 -6.35 17.50
CA GLY A 149 15.11 -6.81 16.80
C GLY A 149 15.04 -8.24 16.25
N SER A 150 13.94 -8.96 16.43
CA SER A 150 13.72 -10.29 15.84
C SER A 150 12.24 -10.56 15.53
N ALA A 151 11.96 -11.60 14.73
CA ALA A 151 10.60 -12.02 14.43
C ALA A 151 9.82 -12.46 15.67
N GLN A 152 10.49 -13.10 16.63
CA GLN A 152 9.87 -13.49 17.90
C GLN A 152 9.47 -12.26 18.73
N GLN A 153 10.28 -11.21 18.75
CA GLN A 153 9.95 -9.98 19.45
C GLN A 153 8.81 -9.21 18.77
N VAL A 154 8.72 -9.26 17.44
CA VAL A 154 7.54 -8.77 16.69
C VAL A 154 6.29 -9.55 17.11
N ALA A 155 6.38 -10.88 17.22
CA ALA A 155 5.29 -11.74 17.68
C ALA A 155 4.84 -11.40 19.10
N THR A 156 5.77 -11.09 20.01
CA THR A 156 5.48 -10.58 21.37
C THR A 156 4.77 -9.23 21.32
N ALA A 157 5.27 -8.27 20.54
CA ALA A 157 4.65 -6.95 20.41
C ALA A 157 3.21 -7.04 19.86
N LEU A 158 3.00 -7.87 18.84
CA LEU A 158 1.68 -8.10 18.24
C LEU A 158 0.73 -8.80 19.21
N ALA A 159 1.21 -9.80 19.96
CA ALA A 159 0.42 -10.48 20.99
C ALA A 159 -0.04 -9.49 22.07
N LEU A 160 0.83 -8.59 22.52
CA LEU A 160 0.45 -7.54 23.47
C LEU A 160 -0.60 -6.60 22.86
N CYS A 161 -0.42 -6.18 21.61
CA CYS A 161 -1.40 -5.32 20.94
C CYS A 161 -2.78 -5.99 20.86
N ARG A 162 -2.83 -7.28 20.56
CA ARG A 162 -4.05 -8.10 20.52
C ARG A 162 -4.66 -8.25 21.92
N PHE A 163 -3.86 -8.61 22.91
CA PHE A 163 -4.30 -8.78 24.30
C PHE A 163 -4.92 -7.49 24.86
N PHE A 164 -4.23 -6.36 24.68
CA PHE A 164 -4.72 -5.06 25.10
C PHE A 164 -5.71 -4.43 24.11
N ASN A 165 -6.17 -5.13 23.07
CA ASN A 165 -7.10 -4.58 22.07
C ASN A 165 -6.75 -3.14 21.64
N VAL A 166 -5.45 -2.85 21.46
CA VAL A 166 -4.93 -1.50 21.22
C VAL A 166 -4.58 -1.35 19.75
N LYS A 167 -4.90 -0.17 19.19
CA LYS A 167 -4.53 0.15 17.81
C LYS A 167 -3.01 0.12 17.65
N PHE A 168 -2.54 -0.43 16.55
CA PHE A 168 -1.13 -0.41 16.20
C PHE A 168 -0.89 0.08 14.77
N SER A 169 0.31 0.59 14.50
CA SER A 169 0.80 0.89 13.16
C SER A 169 2.13 0.20 12.95
N ILE A 170 2.33 -0.41 11.78
CA ILE A 170 3.60 -0.99 11.38
C ILE A 170 4.41 0.06 10.63
N ARG A 171 5.68 0.25 11.02
CA ARG A 171 6.56 1.24 10.37
C ARG A 171 7.91 0.65 10.01
N SER A 172 8.22 0.64 8.71
CA SER A 172 9.57 0.38 8.18
C SER A 172 10.25 1.71 7.83
N GLY A 173 10.04 2.17 6.59
CA GLY A 173 10.54 3.43 6.04
C GLY A 173 9.94 4.68 6.65
N GLY A 174 8.64 4.62 6.98
CA GLY A 174 7.85 5.81 7.31
C GLY A 174 7.60 6.73 6.11
N HIS A 175 7.72 6.23 4.88
CA HIS A 175 7.69 7.04 3.64
C HIS A 175 6.30 7.31 3.08
N LEU A 176 5.28 6.57 3.55
CA LEU A 176 3.91 6.78 3.10
C LEU A 176 3.33 8.00 3.82
N GLN A 177 2.90 9.00 3.06
CA GLN A 177 2.52 10.34 3.49
C GLN A 177 1.10 10.48 4.05
N ASN A 178 0.39 9.36 4.23
CA ASN A 178 -0.98 9.33 4.74
C ASN A 178 -0.96 9.23 6.27
N PRO A 179 -1.44 10.26 7.00
CA PRO A 179 -1.47 10.23 8.46
C PRO A 179 -2.24 9.03 8.99
N GLY A 180 -1.71 8.38 10.01
CA GLY A 180 -2.32 7.19 10.62
C GLY A 180 -1.77 5.87 10.12
N PHE A 181 -1.13 5.80 8.95
CA PHE A 181 -0.77 4.51 8.35
C PHE A 181 0.52 3.93 8.95
N THR A 182 1.52 4.80 9.16
CA THR A 182 2.83 4.44 9.73
C THR A 182 3.04 4.96 11.15
N SER A 183 2.02 5.62 11.72
CA SER A 183 1.98 6.18 13.08
C SER A 183 0.52 6.32 13.51
N ASN A 184 0.22 6.57 14.78
CA ASN A 184 -1.16 6.72 15.26
C ASN A 184 -1.25 7.66 16.47
N HIS A 185 -2.46 7.88 16.97
CA HIS A 185 -2.71 8.60 18.22
C HIS A 185 -3.07 7.62 19.34
N GLY A 186 -2.29 7.63 20.42
CA GLY A 186 -2.57 6.88 21.65
C GLY A 186 -2.43 5.36 21.56
N GLY A 187 -2.01 4.81 20.42
CA GLY A 187 -1.74 3.38 20.23
C GLY A 187 -0.24 3.05 20.20
N VAL A 188 0.09 1.90 19.62
CA VAL A 188 1.47 1.38 19.54
C VAL A 188 2.02 1.56 18.12
N VAL A 189 3.26 1.97 17.96
CA VAL A 189 3.98 1.84 16.68
C VAL A 189 4.97 0.69 16.79
N ILE A 190 4.79 -0.33 15.94
CA ILE A 190 5.75 -1.42 15.77
C ILE A 190 6.73 -1.00 14.67
N SER A 191 7.86 -0.44 15.10
CA SER A 191 8.94 0.00 14.23
C SER A 191 9.84 -1.18 13.85
N LEU A 192 9.92 -1.51 12.57
CA LEU A 192 10.78 -2.56 12.04
C LEU A 192 12.22 -2.09 11.82
N SER A 193 12.56 -0.88 12.27
CA SER A 193 13.85 -0.21 12.04
C SER A 193 15.06 -0.95 12.62
N ALA A 194 14.88 -1.86 13.57
CA ALA A 194 15.96 -2.67 14.14
C ALA A 194 16.27 -3.94 13.33
N LEU A 195 15.34 -4.40 12.48
CA LEU A 195 15.53 -5.57 11.61
C LEU A 195 16.28 -5.17 10.33
N LYS A 196 17.59 -5.01 10.44
CA LYS A 196 18.49 -4.53 9.35
C LYS A 196 19.44 -5.61 8.81
N GLN A 197 19.09 -6.88 8.95
CA GLN A 197 19.90 -7.97 8.43
C GLN A 197 19.98 -7.92 6.89
N LEU A 198 21.16 -8.16 6.34
CA LEU A 198 21.38 -8.32 4.90
C LEU A 198 22.32 -9.52 4.68
N GLU A 199 21.82 -10.55 4.01
CA GLU A 199 22.51 -11.83 3.88
C GLU A 199 22.54 -12.27 2.42
N LEU A 200 23.63 -11.98 1.71
CA LEU A 200 23.83 -12.46 0.34
C LEU A 200 24.19 -13.95 0.34
N SER A 201 23.46 -14.73 -0.45
CA SER A 201 23.76 -16.15 -0.68
C SER A 201 25.17 -16.37 -1.25
N LYS A 202 25.77 -17.53 -0.97
CA LYS A 202 27.15 -17.85 -1.41
C LYS A 202 27.32 -17.81 -2.92
N ASP A 203 26.31 -18.22 -3.67
CA ASP A 203 26.28 -18.18 -5.14
C ASP A 203 25.79 -16.83 -5.70
N LYS A 204 25.48 -15.89 -4.79
CA LYS A 204 24.96 -14.54 -5.06
C LYS A 204 23.62 -14.51 -5.77
N SER A 205 22.88 -15.62 -5.89
CA SER A 205 21.61 -15.69 -6.62
C SER A 205 20.45 -14.99 -5.89
N THR A 206 20.53 -14.94 -4.57
CA THR A 206 19.51 -14.38 -3.68
C THR A 206 20.14 -13.59 -2.53
N VAL A 207 19.40 -12.63 -1.98
CA VAL A 207 19.75 -11.90 -0.77
C VAL A 207 18.56 -11.88 0.19
N GLY A 208 18.81 -12.18 1.46
CA GLY A 208 17.84 -11.99 2.54
C GLY A 208 17.92 -10.56 3.09
N LEU A 209 16.81 -9.84 3.07
CA LEU A 209 16.71 -8.42 3.48
C LEU A 209 15.80 -8.26 4.69
N GLY A 210 16.28 -7.52 5.68
CA GLY A 210 15.50 -7.06 6.82
C GLY A 210 14.55 -5.92 6.43
N PRO A 211 13.31 -5.90 6.96
CA PRO A 211 12.32 -4.85 6.67
C PRO A 211 12.75 -3.45 7.11
N GLY A 212 13.72 -3.32 8.01
CA GLY A 212 14.21 -2.05 8.55
C GLY A 212 15.19 -1.31 7.64
N LEU A 213 15.69 -1.96 6.59
CA LEU A 213 16.67 -1.38 5.65
C LEU A 213 16.08 -0.25 4.80
N ARG A 214 16.95 0.64 4.32
CA ARG A 214 16.67 1.62 3.26
C ARG A 214 17.32 1.17 1.95
N TRP A 215 16.80 1.64 0.83
CA TRP A 215 17.28 1.17 -0.48
C TRP A 215 18.73 1.52 -0.76
N LEU A 216 19.20 2.70 -0.30
CA LEU A 216 20.62 3.04 -0.45
C LEU A 216 21.54 2.07 0.32
N ASP A 217 21.16 1.69 1.55
CA ASP A 217 21.90 0.71 2.35
C ASP A 217 21.99 -0.64 1.61
N VAL A 218 20.86 -1.12 1.08
CA VAL A 218 20.80 -2.38 0.32
C VAL A 218 21.72 -2.35 -0.90
N TYR A 219 21.69 -1.27 -1.67
CA TYR A 219 22.55 -1.17 -2.85
C TYR A 219 24.02 -1.04 -2.47
N GLY A 220 24.35 -0.29 -1.42
CA GLY A 220 25.73 -0.12 -0.93
C GLY A 220 26.35 -1.44 -0.50
N ASP A 221 25.61 -2.27 0.24
CA ASP A 221 26.09 -3.59 0.68
C ASP A 221 26.28 -4.56 -0.50
N LEU A 222 25.43 -4.50 -1.53
CA LEU A 222 25.50 -5.40 -2.69
C LEU A 222 26.52 -4.97 -3.74
N ASP A 223 26.92 -3.68 -3.75
CA ASP A 223 27.73 -3.08 -4.81
C ASP A 223 29.07 -3.80 -5.00
N ALA A 224 29.77 -4.09 -3.91
CA ALA A 224 31.06 -4.80 -3.91
C ALA A 224 30.97 -6.23 -4.49
N HIS A 225 29.76 -6.78 -4.57
CA HIS A 225 29.52 -8.12 -5.09
C HIS A 225 29.15 -8.14 -6.58
N GLY A 226 28.97 -6.96 -7.20
CA GLY A 226 28.62 -6.79 -8.62
C GLY A 226 27.15 -7.09 -8.94
N VAL A 227 26.31 -7.21 -7.91
CA VAL A 227 24.88 -7.53 -8.03
C VAL A 227 24.04 -6.44 -7.39
N THR A 228 22.75 -6.43 -7.71
CA THR A 228 21.73 -5.57 -7.11
C THR A 228 20.41 -6.36 -7.06
N VAL A 229 19.32 -5.70 -6.67
CA VAL A 229 17.96 -6.26 -6.70
C VAL A 229 17.01 -5.29 -7.40
N THR A 230 15.82 -5.74 -7.75
CA THR A 230 14.76 -4.87 -8.28
C THR A 230 14.15 -3.99 -7.18
N GLY A 231 14.95 -3.12 -6.56
CA GLY A 231 14.54 -2.28 -5.43
C GLY A 231 13.94 -0.92 -5.82
N GLY A 232 13.71 -0.09 -4.80
CA GLY A 232 13.20 1.27 -4.95
C GLY A 232 14.20 2.28 -5.55
N ARG A 233 13.66 3.39 -6.06
CA ARG A 233 14.41 4.44 -6.78
C ARG A 233 14.62 5.72 -5.96
N VAL A 234 14.23 5.69 -4.69
CA VAL A 234 14.34 6.77 -3.71
C VAL A 234 15.10 6.18 -2.52
N THR A 235 16.23 6.79 -2.16
CA THR A 235 17.26 6.24 -1.28
C THR A 235 16.76 5.93 0.12
N THR A 236 15.94 6.84 0.67
CA THR A 236 15.40 6.82 2.03
C THR A 236 14.12 6.01 2.18
N VAL A 237 13.55 5.47 1.09
CA VAL A 237 12.38 4.60 1.17
C VAL A 237 12.75 3.29 1.86
N GLY A 238 11.86 2.82 2.75
CA GLY A 238 12.03 1.55 3.44
C GLY A 238 11.67 0.35 2.56
N VAL A 239 12.41 -0.75 2.73
CA VAL A 239 12.27 -1.99 1.94
C VAL A 239 10.84 -2.55 2.03
N SER A 240 10.30 -2.70 3.25
CA SER A 240 9.04 -3.43 3.47
C SER A 240 7.83 -2.79 2.78
N GLY A 241 7.59 -1.50 3.03
CA GLY A 241 6.43 -0.81 2.47
C GLY A 241 6.44 -0.78 0.94
N LEU A 242 7.62 -0.55 0.34
CA LEU A 242 7.75 -0.55 -1.12
C LEU A 242 7.38 -1.91 -1.72
N LEU A 243 7.94 -3.00 -1.17
CA LEU A 243 7.72 -4.35 -1.68
C LEU A 243 6.28 -4.83 -1.45
N LEU A 244 5.67 -4.52 -0.31
CA LEU A 244 4.29 -4.94 0.00
C LEU A 244 3.23 -4.20 -0.83
N GLY A 245 3.55 -3.03 -1.36
CA GLY A 245 2.72 -2.33 -2.35
C GLY A 245 3.05 -2.67 -3.81
N GLY A 246 3.93 -3.63 -4.07
CA GLY A 246 4.42 -3.99 -5.40
C GLY A 246 5.83 -3.45 -5.66
N GLY A 247 6.00 -2.13 -5.68
CA GLY A 247 7.31 -1.49 -5.85
C GLY A 247 7.71 -1.25 -7.31
N ILE A 248 8.29 -0.08 -7.61
CA ILE A 248 8.76 0.26 -8.96
C ILE A 248 10.29 0.40 -8.92
N SER A 249 10.94 -0.32 -9.83
CA SER A 249 12.40 -0.35 -10.01
C SER A 249 12.81 0.18 -11.37
N PHE A 250 14.10 0.53 -11.52
CA PHE A 250 14.68 0.81 -12.85
C PHE A 250 14.66 -0.39 -13.80
N HIS A 251 14.49 -1.60 -13.27
CA HIS A 251 14.45 -2.82 -14.07
C HIS A 251 13.03 -3.37 -14.24
N SER A 252 12.00 -2.56 -13.95
CA SER A 252 10.63 -3.07 -13.94
C SER A 252 10.13 -3.52 -15.30
N HIS A 253 10.67 -3.00 -16.40
CA HIS A 253 10.29 -3.45 -17.75
C HIS A 253 10.71 -4.88 -18.05
N GLN A 254 11.81 -5.36 -17.44
CA GLN A 254 12.29 -6.74 -17.59
C GLN A 254 11.68 -7.70 -16.55
N TYR A 255 11.55 -7.24 -15.30
CA TYR A 255 11.25 -8.14 -14.16
C TYR A 255 9.89 -7.86 -13.49
N GLY A 256 9.12 -6.89 -13.98
CA GLY A 256 7.87 -6.45 -13.35
C GLY A 256 8.09 -5.57 -12.12
N VAL A 257 7.05 -5.41 -11.30
CA VAL A 257 7.16 -4.71 -10.02
C VAL A 257 8.17 -5.41 -9.09
N SER A 258 8.82 -4.66 -8.21
CA SER A 258 9.87 -5.15 -7.30
C SER A 258 9.50 -6.43 -6.54
N ALA A 259 8.25 -6.54 -6.11
CA ALA A 259 7.72 -7.71 -5.42
C ALA A 259 7.84 -9.01 -6.22
N MET A 260 7.95 -8.96 -7.55
CA MET A 260 8.15 -10.14 -8.39
C MET A 260 9.52 -10.78 -8.18
N GLY A 261 10.52 -10.00 -7.76
CA GLY A 261 11.84 -10.51 -7.39
C GLY A 261 11.86 -11.29 -6.07
N ILE A 262 10.79 -11.27 -5.27
CA ILE A 262 10.75 -11.95 -3.98
C ILE A 262 10.47 -13.45 -4.15
N CYS A 263 11.32 -14.25 -3.52
CA CYS A 263 11.23 -15.71 -3.47
C CYS A 263 10.57 -16.23 -2.19
N ASN A 264 10.75 -15.54 -1.06
CA ASN A 264 10.20 -15.95 0.23
C ASN A 264 9.97 -14.74 1.13
N TYR A 265 8.88 -14.77 1.89
CA TYR A 265 8.63 -13.87 3.01
C TYR A 265 8.63 -14.66 4.31
N GLU A 266 9.33 -14.18 5.33
CA GLU A 266 9.09 -14.59 6.72
C GLU A 266 8.05 -13.65 7.33
N VAL A 267 6.97 -14.20 7.87
CA VAL A 267 5.78 -13.43 8.28
C VAL A 267 5.35 -13.82 9.68
N VAL A 268 5.14 -12.81 10.53
CA VAL A 268 4.45 -12.96 11.82
C VAL A 268 2.95 -12.74 11.61
N LEU A 269 2.16 -13.79 11.81
CA LEU A 269 0.71 -13.79 11.64
C LEU A 269 -0.03 -13.23 12.87
N ALA A 270 -1.34 -13.00 12.74
CA ALA A 270 -2.20 -12.43 13.79
C ALA A 270 -2.21 -13.26 15.09
N ASN A 271 -2.01 -14.57 14.97
CA ASN A 271 -1.90 -15.50 16.09
C ASN A 271 -0.45 -15.63 16.62
N SER A 272 0.45 -14.73 16.23
CA SER A 272 1.87 -14.70 16.62
C SER A 272 2.72 -15.87 16.10
N GLN A 273 2.21 -16.72 15.21
CA GLN A 273 3.03 -17.72 14.53
C GLN A 273 3.92 -17.08 13.48
N ILE A 274 5.13 -17.62 13.33
CA ILE A 274 6.09 -17.23 12.29
C ILE A 274 6.03 -18.27 11.18
N VAL A 275 5.72 -17.85 9.97
CA VAL A 275 5.58 -18.72 8.80
C VAL A 275 6.42 -18.22 7.64
N ASN A 276 6.77 -19.13 6.73
CA ASN A 276 7.31 -18.77 5.42
C ASN A 276 6.20 -18.74 4.37
N ALA A 277 6.24 -17.77 3.47
CA ALA A 277 5.35 -17.67 2.32
C ALA A 277 6.18 -17.58 1.04
N ASN A 278 6.10 -18.63 0.23
CA ASN A 278 6.83 -18.80 -1.03
C ASN A 278 6.00 -19.63 -2.03
N ALA A 279 6.61 -20.01 -3.16
CA ALA A 279 5.91 -20.76 -4.21
C ALA A 279 5.45 -22.18 -3.80
N HIS A 280 5.99 -22.73 -2.71
CA HIS A 280 5.75 -24.12 -2.27
C HIS A 280 5.10 -24.21 -0.89
N GLU A 281 5.17 -23.15 -0.08
CA GLU A 281 4.62 -23.05 1.27
C GLU A 281 3.81 -21.76 1.41
N ASN A 282 2.56 -21.83 1.89
CA ASN A 282 1.67 -20.66 2.01
C ASN A 282 1.59 -19.82 0.72
N ALA A 283 1.47 -20.48 -0.44
CA ALA A 283 1.57 -19.84 -1.75
C ALA A 283 0.47 -18.79 -2.05
N ASP A 284 -0.69 -18.91 -1.39
CA ASP A 284 -1.74 -17.90 -1.42
C ASP A 284 -1.34 -16.63 -0.65
N LEU A 285 -0.75 -16.77 0.55
CA LEU A 285 -0.16 -15.64 1.28
C LEU A 285 1.00 -14.99 0.49
N PHE A 286 1.85 -15.81 -0.15
CA PHE A 286 2.94 -15.32 -1.01
C PHE A 286 2.43 -14.46 -2.16
N TRP A 287 1.32 -14.86 -2.79
CA TRP A 287 0.66 -14.05 -3.81
C TRP A 287 0.08 -12.76 -3.21
N ALA A 288 -0.61 -12.83 -2.07
CA ALA A 288 -1.26 -11.68 -1.44
C ALA A 288 -0.28 -10.58 -1.02
N LEU A 289 0.91 -10.94 -0.52
CA LEU A 289 1.94 -10.01 -0.06
C LEU A 289 2.63 -9.23 -1.20
N LYS A 290 2.44 -9.62 -2.47
CA LYS A 290 3.02 -8.94 -3.64
C LYS A 290 2.24 -7.70 -4.10
N GLY A 291 1.53 -7.03 -3.20
CA GLY A 291 0.71 -5.85 -3.51
C GLY A 291 -0.42 -5.56 -2.53
N GLY A 292 -0.76 -6.50 -1.63
CA GLY A 292 -1.86 -6.36 -0.68
C GLY A 292 -1.51 -5.62 0.62
N GLY A 293 -0.32 -5.05 0.75
CA GLY A 293 0.04 -4.21 1.89
C GLY A 293 0.11 -4.96 3.24
N PRO A 294 -0.24 -4.31 4.37
CA PRO A 294 -0.06 -4.85 5.73
C PRO A 294 -1.20 -5.78 6.19
N ASN A 295 -2.06 -6.25 5.29
CA ASN A 295 -3.34 -6.89 5.65
C ASN A 295 -3.24 -8.32 6.19
N PHE A 296 -2.06 -8.95 6.14
CA PHE A 296 -1.92 -10.40 6.33
C PHE A 296 -0.95 -10.82 7.42
N GLY A 297 -0.21 -9.88 8.01
CA GLY A 297 0.90 -10.18 8.89
C GLY A 297 1.97 -9.09 8.88
N VAL A 298 2.93 -9.19 9.81
CA VAL A 298 4.14 -8.37 9.84
C VAL A 298 5.28 -9.13 9.18
N VAL A 299 5.77 -8.67 8.03
CA VAL A 299 6.90 -9.32 7.35
C VAL A 299 8.23 -8.94 8.02
N THR A 300 9.01 -9.95 8.41
CA THR A 300 10.26 -9.82 9.18
C THR A 300 11.52 -10.15 8.37
N LYS A 301 11.38 -10.80 7.21
CA LYS A 301 12.46 -11.04 6.24
C LYS A 301 11.91 -11.14 4.81
N PHE A 302 12.67 -10.63 3.84
CA PHE A 302 12.41 -10.71 2.40
C PHE A 302 13.58 -11.39 1.71
N ASP A 303 13.41 -12.59 1.16
CA ASP A 303 14.43 -13.21 0.31
C ASP A 303 14.17 -12.85 -1.15
N MET A 304 15.14 -12.21 -1.80
CA MET A 304 14.96 -11.58 -3.11
C MET A 304 16.04 -12.05 -4.10
N MET A 305 15.63 -12.30 -5.34
CA MET A 305 16.55 -12.60 -6.45
C MET A 305 17.45 -11.40 -6.73
N THR A 306 18.73 -11.67 -6.97
CA THR A 306 19.68 -10.66 -7.42
C THR A 306 19.74 -10.59 -8.94
N ILE A 307 20.24 -9.47 -9.44
CA ILE A 307 20.48 -9.19 -10.86
C ILE A 307 21.82 -8.44 -11.02
N PRO A 308 22.42 -8.38 -12.22
CA PRO A 308 23.62 -7.58 -12.45
C PRO A 308 23.42 -6.10 -12.11
N SER A 309 24.42 -5.46 -11.50
CA SER A 309 24.30 -4.04 -11.05
C SER A 309 24.68 -3.00 -12.12
N LYS A 310 25.52 -3.38 -13.10
CA LYS A 310 26.06 -2.45 -14.09
C LYS A 310 25.03 -2.10 -15.17
N HIS A 311 24.88 -0.81 -15.41
CA HIS A 311 23.92 -0.25 -16.36
C HIS A 311 24.47 1.06 -16.93
N TRP A 312 23.85 1.60 -17.98
CA TRP A 312 24.07 2.98 -18.41
C TRP A 312 22.99 3.90 -17.85
N SER A 313 23.37 5.08 -17.36
CA SER A 313 22.40 6.09 -16.93
C SER A 313 22.87 7.51 -17.21
N GLU A 314 21.91 8.43 -17.22
CA GLU A 314 22.14 9.86 -17.36
C GLU A 314 20.99 10.61 -16.66
N VAL A 315 21.26 11.78 -16.09
CA VAL A 315 20.21 12.66 -15.56
C VAL A 315 20.37 14.04 -16.17
N ARG A 316 19.35 14.49 -16.88
CA ARG A 316 19.34 15.81 -17.56
C ARG A 316 18.27 16.71 -16.98
N VAL A 317 18.57 18.00 -16.94
CA VAL A 317 17.67 19.07 -16.55
C VAL A 317 17.35 19.91 -17.79
N TYR A 318 16.07 20.06 -18.08
CA TYR A 318 15.54 20.80 -19.23
C TYR A 318 14.76 22.02 -18.76
N PRO A 319 14.70 23.08 -19.58
CA PRO A 319 13.84 24.21 -19.31
C PRO A 319 12.37 23.83 -19.56
N ILE A 320 11.44 24.45 -18.84
CA ILE A 320 9.99 24.25 -19.06
C ILE A 320 9.55 24.63 -20.48
N THR A 321 10.33 25.41 -21.23
CA THR A 321 10.06 25.71 -22.65
C THR A 321 10.24 24.50 -23.56
N ALA A 322 10.86 23.41 -23.09
CA ALA A 322 11.04 22.17 -23.83
C ALA A 322 9.91 21.15 -23.61
N THR A 323 8.89 21.46 -22.78
CA THR A 323 7.83 20.51 -22.40
C THR A 323 7.22 19.79 -23.60
N ASP A 324 6.71 20.52 -24.61
CA ASP A 324 6.05 19.90 -25.76
C ASP A 324 6.97 18.94 -26.54
N GLN A 325 8.24 19.32 -26.75
CA GLN A 325 9.22 18.47 -27.43
C GLN A 325 9.50 17.19 -26.64
N ILE A 326 9.62 17.30 -25.31
CA ILE A 326 9.84 16.15 -24.42
C ILE A 326 8.61 15.24 -24.42
N LEU A 327 7.40 15.79 -24.34
CA LEU A 327 6.18 14.98 -24.34
C LEU A 327 5.98 14.24 -25.68
N GLU A 328 6.36 14.83 -26.81
CA GLU A 328 6.39 14.15 -28.11
C GLU A 328 7.45 13.04 -28.15
N ALA A 329 8.65 13.29 -27.62
CA ALA A 329 9.69 12.28 -27.47
C ALA A 329 9.26 11.13 -26.53
N MET A 330 8.48 11.43 -25.47
CA MET A 330 7.90 10.43 -24.58
C MET A 330 6.96 9.47 -25.33
N MET A 331 6.18 9.95 -26.32
CA MET A 331 5.34 9.06 -27.14
C MET A 331 6.17 8.10 -27.99
N GLN A 332 7.29 8.58 -28.55
CA GLN A 332 8.20 7.72 -29.31
C GLN A 332 8.87 6.68 -28.38
N TYR A 333 9.25 7.09 -27.17
CA TYR A 333 9.81 6.20 -26.17
C TYR A 333 8.82 5.11 -25.72
N HIS A 334 7.56 5.47 -25.47
CA HIS A 334 6.49 4.51 -25.15
C HIS A 334 6.33 3.43 -26.24
N ALA A 335 6.49 3.78 -27.52
CA ALA A 335 6.49 2.80 -28.59
C ALA A 335 7.76 1.93 -28.59
N ALA A 336 8.92 2.51 -28.28
CA ALA A 336 10.21 1.82 -28.30
C ALA A 336 10.35 0.77 -27.18
N ILE A 337 9.84 1.06 -25.97
CA ILE A 337 9.92 0.13 -24.81
C ILE A 337 9.10 -1.16 -24.99
N GLU A 338 8.19 -1.19 -25.96
CA GLU A 338 7.47 -2.42 -26.31
C GLU A 338 8.33 -3.43 -27.09
N ALA A 339 9.44 -2.95 -27.68
CA ALA A 339 10.41 -3.78 -28.39
C ALA A 339 11.73 -3.99 -27.62
N ASP A 340 12.08 -3.05 -26.74
CA ASP A 340 13.30 -3.09 -25.92
C ASP A 340 12.97 -2.75 -24.47
N ASP A 341 12.91 -3.80 -23.65
CA ASP A 341 12.46 -3.76 -22.25
C ASP A 341 13.57 -3.44 -21.24
N LYS A 342 14.76 -3.06 -21.71
CA LYS A 342 15.93 -2.83 -20.83
C LYS A 342 16.00 -1.42 -20.29
N SER A 343 15.14 -0.52 -20.75
CA SER A 343 15.20 0.89 -20.38
C SER A 343 14.20 1.26 -19.28
N SER A 344 14.45 2.38 -18.62
CA SER A 344 13.46 3.09 -17.80
C SER A 344 13.72 4.57 -17.92
N LEU A 345 12.63 5.34 -17.91
CA LEU A 345 12.67 6.79 -17.98
C LEU A 345 11.74 7.37 -16.92
N ILE A 346 12.20 8.38 -16.20
CA ILE A 346 11.39 9.08 -15.19
C ILE A 346 11.36 10.54 -15.57
N TYR A 347 10.18 11.04 -15.92
CA TYR A 347 9.93 12.46 -16.12
C TYR A 347 9.47 13.07 -14.81
N ASN A 348 10.15 14.11 -14.33
CA ASN A 348 9.74 14.91 -13.18
C ASN A 348 9.69 16.38 -13.61
N ALA A 349 8.54 17.04 -13.53
CA ALA A 349 8.44 18.46 -13.84
C ALA A 349 7.95 19.26 -12.63
N THR A 350 8.67 20.34 -12.34
CA THR A 350 8.23 21.41 -11.44
C THR A 350 7.86 22.63 -12.28
N HIS A 351 7.48 23.73 -11.63
CA HIS A 351 7.25 25.00 -12.32
C HIS A 351 8.53 25.66 -12.84
N GLU A 352 9.71 25.17 -12.43
CA GLU A 352 11.00 25.77 -12.77
C GLU A 352 11.72 24.98 -13.87
N VAL A 353 11.75 23.65 -13.76
CA VAL A 353 12.54 22.76 -14.61
C VAL A 353 11.89 21.39 -14.79
N ILE A 354 12.35 20.66 -15.81
CA ILE A 354 12.02 19.26 -16.03
C ILE A 354 13.30 18.43 -15.83
N LEU A 355 13.25 17.41 -14.99
CA LEU A 355 14.34 16.48 -14.75
C LEU A 355 13.97 15.10 -15.32
N LEU A 356 14.78 14.63 -16.28
CA LEU A 356 14.67 13.28 -16.84
C LEU A 356 15.77 12.38 -16.28
N VAL A 357 15.38 11.24 -15.70
CA VAL A 357 16.30 10.17 -15.30
C VAL A 357 16.27 9.07 -16.35
N PHE A 358 17.35 8.92 -17.09
CA PHE A 358 17.53 7.89 -18.10
C PHE A 358 18.26 6.69 -17.49
N PHE A 359 17.73 5.50 -17.73
CA PHE A 359 18.34 4.25 -17.28
C PHE A 359 18.25 3.19 -18.38
N TYR A 360 19.34 2.49 -18.64
CA TYR A 360 19.39 1.35 -19.54
C TYR A 360 20.15 0.21 -18.86
N GLY A 361 19.47 -0.91 -18.59
CA GLY A 361 19.91 -2.04 -17.76
C GLY A 361 21.10 -2.84 -18.30
N GLU A 362 21.70 -2.40 -19.41
CA GLU A 362 22.92 -2.95 -19.97
C GLU A 362 24.00 -1.87 -20.11
N PRO A 363 25.30 -2.23 -20.07
CA PRO A 363 26.41 -1.29 -20.18
C PRO A 363 26.65 -0.83 -21.63
N VAL A 364 25.68 -0.12 -22.21
CA VAL A 364 25.73 0.44 -23.56
C VAL A 364 25.88 1.96 -23.46
N GLU A 365 27.00 2.52 -23.94
CA GLU A 365 27.35 3.94 -23.76
C GLU A 365 26.40 4.96 -24.41
N HIS A 366 25.61 4.53 -25.40
CA HIS A 366 24.67 5.39 -26.10
C HIS A 366 23.43 4.59 -26.53
N PRO A 367 22.51 4.28 -25.60
CA PRO A 367 21.36 3.42 -25.91
C PRO A 367 20.44 4.06 -26.96
N PRO A 368 20.19 3.39 -28.11
CA PRO A 368 19.44 3.97 -29.23
C PRO A 368 17.98 4.27 -28.87
N ILE A 369 17.44 3.63 -27.84
CA ILE A 369 16.08 3.87 -27.35
C ILE A 369 15.85 5.31 -26.87
N PHE A 370 16.91 6.01 -26.47
CA PHE A 370 16.83 7.41 -26.02
C PHE A 370 17.09 8.43 -27.14
N GLN A 371 17.23 7.99 -28.40
CA GLN A 371 17.42 8.86 -29.55
C GLN A 371 16.41 10.03 -29.62
N PRO A 372 15.10 9.86 -29.32
CA PRO A 372 14.14 10.96 -29.35
C PRO A 372 14.49 12.16 -28.44
N PHE A 373 15.34 11.96 -27.42
CA PHE A 373 15.68 12.99 -26.44
C PHE A 373 17.08 13.60 -26.64
N TYR A 374 17.95 12.97 -27.44
CA TYR A 374 19.36 13.37 -27.51
C TYR A 374 19.57 14.75 -28.11
N ASP A 375 18.76 15.14 -29.09
CA ASP A 375 18.86 16.42 -29.77
C ASP A 375 18.03 17.54 -29.10
N ILE A 376 17.27 17.22 -28.04
CA ILE A 376 16.52 18.22 -27.29
C ILE A 376 17.51 19.01 -26.41
N PRO A 377 17.61 20.35 -26.56
CA PRO A 377 18.51 21.16 -25.75
C PRO A 377 18.13 21.08 -24.27
N HIS A 378 19.11 20.73 -23.43
CA HIS A 378 18.99 20.72 -21.97
C HIS A 378 19.87 21.82 -21.36
N VAL A 379 19.51 22.28 -20.16
CA VAL A 379 20.23 23.38 -19.48
C VAL A 379 21.34 22.88 -18.58
N ALA A 380 21.26 21.65 -18.08
CA ALA A 380 22.31 21.03 -17.29
C ALA A 380 22.27 19.50 -17.36
N THR A 381 23.44 18.87 -17.19
CA THR A 381 23.57 17.43 -16.98
C THR A 381 23.87 17.22 -15.50
N PHE A 382 22.88 16.72 -14.75
CA PHE A 382 23.00 16.50 -13.31
C PHE A 382 23.84 15.25 -13.00
N VAL A 383 23.62 14.18 -13.76
CA VAL A 383 24.51 13.00 -13.78
C VAL A 383 24.94 12.78 -15.22
N ALA A 384 26.25 12.85 -15.47
CA ALA A 384 26.83 12.63 -16.79
C ALA A 384 26.42 11.28 -17.39
N PRO A 385 26.35 11.12 -18.71
CA PRO A 385 26.12 9.79 -19.31
C PRO A 385 27.29 8.86 -19.00
N GLY A 386 27.00 7.58 -18.72
CA GLY A 386 28.04 6.56 -18.58
C GLY A 386 27.59 5.31 -17.85
N ILE A 387 28.46 4.29 -17.92
CA ILE A 387 28.25 3.00 -17.25
C ILE A 387 28.56 3.14 -15.75
N ARG A 388 27.64 2.69 -14.89
CA ARG A 388 27.81 2.70 -13.43
C ARG A 388 27.00 1.60 -12.75
N THR A 389 27.11 1.50 -11.43
CA THR A 389 26.29 0.59 -10.62
C THR A 389 25.01 1.28 -10.15
N VAL A 390 24.00 0.51 -9.75
CA VAL A 390 22.76 1.08 -9.17
C VAL A 390 23.07 1.93 -7.94
N TYR A 391 24.03 1.51 -7.12
CA TYR A 391 24.47 2.28 -5.96
C TYR A 391 25.02 3.65 -6.37
N ASP A 392 25.92 3.71 -7.36
CA ASP A 392 26.48 4.98 -7.83
C ASP A 392 25.40 5.94 -8.34
N LEU A 393 24.42 5.44 -9.11
CA LEU A 393 23.30 6.25 -9.58
C LEU A 393 22.47 6.77 -8.40
N MET A 394 22.11 5.90 -7.46
CA MET A 394 21.30 6.27 -6.28
C MET A 394 22.00 7.26 -5.38
N ASN A 395 23.29 7.08 -5.13
CA ASN A 395 24.09 8.01 -4.35
C ASN A 395 24.21 9.38 -5.05
N ALA A 396 24.34 9.40 -6.39
CA ALA A 396 24.43 10.66 -7.15
C ALA A 396 23.13 11.48 -7.08
N VAL A 397 21.96 10.82 -7.14
CA VAL A 397 20.66 11.51 -7.11
C VAL A 397 20.11 11.74 -5.70
N ASP A 398 20.77 11.23 -4.66
CA ASP A 398 20.38 11.41 -3.25
C ASP A 398 20.41 12.89 -2.84
N SER A 399 21.44 13.61 -3.28
CA SER A 399 21.65 15.04 -2.97
C SER A 399 20.53 15.97 -3.45
N VAL A 400 19.65 15.50 -4.34
CA VAL A 400 18.47 16.26 -4.84
C VAL A 400 17.23 16.00 -3.97
N GLN A 401 17.25 14.99 -3.10
CA GLN A 401 16.10 14.57 -2.30
C GLN A 401 16.05 15.24 -0.92
N GLU A 402 17.14 15.85 -0.45
CA GLU A 402 17.22 16.49 0.86
C GLU A 402 16.58 17.89 0.88
N ALA A 403 15.25 17.93 0.93
CA ALA A 403 14.56 19.03 1.58
C ALA A 403 14.40 18.67 3.07
N GLY A 404 14.58 19.64 3.96
CA GLY A 404 14.30 19.47 5.39
C GLY A 404 12.83 19.07 5.67
N PRO A 405 12.43 18.92 6.94
CA PRO A 405 11.09 18.43 7.28
C PRO A 405 9.99 19.22 6.56
N ALA A 406 9.18 18.51 5.78
CA ALA A 406 8.09 19.08 4.99
C ALA A 406 6.83 18.23 5.11
N LEU A 407 5.71 18.82 4.72
CA LEU A 407 4.44 18.14 4.55
C LEU A 407 4.39 17.61 3.12
N HIS A 408 3.89 16.40 2.96
CA HIS A 408 3.80 15.73 1.67
C HIS A 408 2.37 15.24 1.41
N ASP A 409 1.92 15.34 0.16
CA ASP A 409 0.74 14.62 -0.33
C ASP A 409 1.00 14.14 -1.75
N PHE A 410 0.57 12.92 -2.04
CA PHE A 410 0.64 12.32 -3.36
C PHE A 410 -0.76 11.99 -3.84
N ARG A 411 -0.96 11.96 -5.15
CA ARG A 411 -2.14 11.36 -5.78
C ARG A 411 -1.74 10.77 -7.13
N THR A 412 -2.33 9.63 -7.48
CA THR A 412 -1.91 8.84 -8.64
C THR A 412 -3.07 8.47 -9.56
N MET A 413 -2.76 8.17 -10.82
CA MET A 413 -3.65 7.49 -11.76
C MET A 413 -2.82 6.67 -12.77
N ALA A 414 -3.48 5.80 -13.52
CA ALA A 414 -2.89 5.10 -14.65
C ALA A 414 -3.68 5.33 -15.95
N SER A 415 -2.98 5.26 -17.09
CA SER A 415 -3.59 5.31 -18.41
C SER A 415 -2.72 4.58 -19.43
N LEU A 416 -3.22 4.37 -20.64
CA LEU A 416 -2.37 4.17 -21.80
C LEU A 416 -1.62 5.50 -22.09
N PRO A 417 -0.49 5.45 -22.82
CA PRO A 417 0.24 6.66 -23.21
C PRO A 417 -0.65 7.58 -24.06
N SER A 418 -0.74 8.85 -23.66
CA SER A 418 -1.53 9.85 -24.39
C SER A 418 -0.93 11.23 -24.26
N LEU A 419 -0.60 11.84 -25.41
CA LEU A 419 -0.07 13.20 -25.48
C LEU A 419 -1.11 14.25 -25.04
N GLU A 420 -2.39 14.00 -25.31
CA GLU A 420 -3.50 14.87 -24.88
C GLU A 420 -3.59 14.94 -23.36
N VAL A 421 -3.54 13.78 -22.69
CA VAL A 421 -3.54 13.68 -21.22
C VAL A 421 -2.32 14.39 -20.63
N TYR A 422 -1.13 14.22 -21.21
CA TYR A 422 0.09 14.86 -20.70
C TYR A 422 0.03 16.38 -20.82
N ARG A 423 -0.45 16.90 -21.96
CA ARG A 423 -0.63 18.36 -22.14
C ARG A 423 -1.66 18.93 -21.16
N ALA A 424 -2.73 18.20 -20.89
CA ALA A 424 -3.74 18.61 -19.91
C ALA A 424 -3.20 18.62 -18.47
N ILE A 425 -2.37 17.64 -18.11
CA ILE A 425 -1.65 17.60 -16.82
C ILE A 425 -0.77 18.85 -16.68
N GLU A 426 0.13 19.11 -17.61
CA GLU A 426 1.10 20.20 -17.49
C GLU A 426 0.42 21.57 -17.51
N LYS A 427 -0.65 21.73 -18.30
CA LYS A 427 -1.48 22.94 -18.28
C LYS A 427 -2.12 23.15 -16.90
N THR A 428 -2.77 22.11 -16.35
CA THR A 428 -3.46 22.22 -15.06
C THR A 428 -2.47 22.41 -13.92
N HIS A 429 -1.30 21.79 -14.01
CA HIS A 429 -0.20 21.98 -13.07
C HIS A 429 0.25 23.45 -13.01
N ALA A 430 0.51 24.09 -14.15
CA ALA A 430 0.87 25.50 -14.20
C ALA A 430 -0.22 26.40 -13.57
N GLU A 431 -1.50 26.13 -13.88
CA GLU A 431 -2.63 26.85 -13.27
C GLU A 431 -2.66 26.69 -11.74
N GLN A 432 -2.37 25.50 -11.22
CA GLN A 432 -2.38 25.24 -9.77
C GLN A 432 -1.17 25.81 -9.04
N VAL A 433 -0.01 25.88 -9.70
CA VAL A 433 1.15 26.61 -9.19
C VAL A 433 0.79 28.08 -8.98
N ASP A 434 0.13 28.72 -9.95
CA ASP A 434 -0.29 30.11 -9.84
C ASP A 434 -1.31 30.35 -8.71
N VAL A 435 -2.25 29.41 -8.51
CA VAL A 435 -3.25 29.45 -7.43
C VAL A 435 -2.62 29.36 -6.05
N LEU A 436 -1.51 28.64 -5.92
CA LEU A 436 -0.85 28.35 -4.64
C LEU A 436 0.48 29.09 -4.47
N LYS A 437 0.77 30.11 -5.27
CA LYS A 437 2.03 30.87 -5.22
C LYS A 437 2.31 31.55 -3.87
N ASP A 438 1.28 31.74 -3.04
CA ASP A 438 1.37 32.27 -1.68
C ASP A 438 1.73 31.21 -0.62
N VAL A 439 1.67 29.92 -0.98
CA VAL A 439 2.00 28.81 -0.07
C VAL A 439 3.51 28.71 0.09
N GLU A 440 3.96 28.90 1.33
CA GLU A 440 5.40 28.92 1.64
C GLU A 440 6.05 27.56 1.41
N GLY A 441 7.13 27.56 0.62
CA GLY A 441 7.94 26.37 0.34
C GLY A 441 7.21 25.33 -0.50
N LEU A 442 6.19 25.75 -1.27
CA LEU A 442 5.47 24.86 -2.17
C LEU A 442 6.36 24.38 -3.31
N THR A 443 6.40 23.05 -3.48
CA THR A 443 6.82 22.42 -4.73
C THR A 443 5.70 21.50 -5.19
N LEU A 444 5.15 21.75 -6.37
CA LEU A 444 4.27 20.82 -7.08
C LEU A 444 5.07 20.14 -8.17
N THR A 445 5.11 18.81 -8.14
CA THR A 445 5.85 17.98 -9.10
C THR A 445 4.92 17.00 -9.78
N THR A 446 4.88 17.02 -11.11
CA THR A 446 4.24 15.98 -11.93
C THR A 446 5.28 14.93 -12.29
N VAL A 447 4.93 13.64 -12.15
CA VAL A 447 5.85 12.53 -12.45
C VAL A 447 5.20 11.58 -13.44
N ILE A 448 5.83 11.39 -14.60
CA ILE A 448 5.38 10.49 -15.66
C ILE A 448 6.34 9.30 -15.75
N GLN A 449 5.80 8.07 -15.62
CA GLN A 449 6.59 6.83 -15.55
C GLN A 449 6.05 5.79 -16.54
N PRO A 450 6.68 5.69 -17.73
CA PRO A 450 6.34 4.68 -18.72
C PRO A 450 6.50 3.26 -18.18
N MET A 451 5.54 2.40 -18.48
CA MET A 451 5.52 0.99 -18.08
C MET A 451 5.18 0.14 -19.30
N SER A 452 6.12 -0.68 -19.77
CA SER A 452 5.90 -1.53 -20.95
C SER A 452 4.86 -2.64 -20.70
N SER A 453 4.29 -3.19 -21.78
CA SER A 453 3.44 -4.38 -21.67
C SER A 453 4.20 -5.60 -21.11
N SER A 454 5.53 -5.68 -21.34
CA SER A 454 6.38 -6.72 -20.74
C SER A 454 6.44 -6.60 -19.22
N ALA A 455 6.56 -5.37 -18.69
CA ALA A 455 6.51 -5.09 -17.25
C ALA A 455 5.21 -5.61 -16.62
N MET A 456 4.08 -5.33 -17.28
CA MET A 456 2.77 -5.75 -16.82
C MET A 456 2.62 -7.27 -16.87
N LYS A 457 3.07 -7.93 -17.94
CA LYS A 457 3.08 -9.39 -18.08
C LYS A 457 3.92 -10.07 -17.00
N ALA A 458 5.10 -9.52 -16.70
CA ALA A 458 5.97 -10.02 -15.63
C ALA A 458 5.33 -9.89 -14.22
N THR A 459 4.33 -9.01 -14.07
CA THR A 459 3.65 -8.73 -12.81
C THR A 459 2.36 -9.55 -12.59
N LEU A 460 1.91 -10.35 -13.56
CA LEU A 460 0.62 -11.06 -13.49
C LEU A 460 0.48 -12.05 -12.32
N LYS A 461 1.59 -12.48 -11.69
CA LYS A 461 1.59 -13.34 -10.49
C LYS A 461 1.47 -12.52 -9.19
N SER A 462 0.65 -11.48 -9.21
CA SER A 462 0.40 -10.55 -8.11
C SER A 462 -1.10 -10.23 -8.02
N PRO A 463 -1.56 -9.56 -6.94
CA PRO A 463 -2.95 -9.16 -6.82
C PRO A 463 -3.28 -7.89 -7.60
N LEU A 464 -2.31 -7.22 -8.22
CA LEU A 464 -2.44 -5.84 -8.73
C LEU A 464 -3.44 -5.65 -9.89
N GLY A 465 -3.96 -6.72 -10.49
CA GLY A 465 -5.01 -6.62 -11.52
C GLY A 465 -4.60 -5.93 -12.82
N LEU A 466 -3.30 -5.88 -13.13
CA LEU A 466 -2.77 -5.08 -14.23
C LEU A 466 -3.12 -5.68 -15.60
N SER A 467 -3.60 -4.82 -16.51
CA SER A 467 -3.78 -5.18 -17.91
C SER A 467 -2.42 -5.31 -18.62
N PRO A 468 -2.17 -6.36 -19.42
CA PRO A 468 -0.88 -6.64 -20.05
C PRO A 468 -0.63 -5.80 -21.32
N VAL A 469 -0.83 -4.50 -21.22
CA VAL A 469 -0.67 -3.47 -22.26
C VAL A 469 0.39 -2.46 -21.84
N GLY A 470 0.92 -1.67 -22.77
CA GLY A 470 1.76 -0.53 -22.42
C GLY A 470 0.94 0.47 -21.60
N GLN A 471 1.48 0.90 -20.46
CA GLN A 471 0.83 1.81 -19.54
C GLN A 471 1.73 2.98 -19.21
N GLN A 472 1.12 3.95 -18.55
CA GLN A 472 1.75 5.09 -17.96
C GLN A 472 1.25 5.20 -16.52
N TRP A 473 2.16 5.23 -15.55
CA TRP A 473 1.81 5.47 -14.16
C TRP A 473 2.20 6.89 -13.77
N PHE A 474 1.19 7.68 -13.43
CA PHE A 474 1.32 9.09 -13.12
C PHE A 474 1.17 9.35 -11.62
N LEU A 475 1.94 10.29 -11.09
CA LEU A 475 1.65 10.88 -9.79
C LEU A 475 1.84 12.40 -9.83
N VAL A 476 1.06 13.10 -9.00
CA VAL A 476 1.37 14.45 -8.56
C VAL A 476 1.85 14.38 -7.12
N ARG A 477 2.98 15.02 -6.83
CA ARG A 477 3.52 15.21 -5.50
C ARG A 477 3.45 16.68 -5.14
N ALA A 478 2.99 16.98 -3.94
CA ALA A 478 3.09 18.29 -3.33
C ALA A 478 3.97 18.23 -2.09
N ASP A 479 4.86 19.22 -1.96
CA ASP A 479 5.68 19.49 -0.78
C ASP A 479 5.38 20.90 -0.28
N TRP A 480 5.16 21.10 1.01
CA TRP A 480 4.94 22.44 1.59
C TRP A 480 5.31 22.49 3.08
N LYS A 481 5.40 23.70 3.65
CA LYS A 481 5.87 23.85 5.04
C LYS A 481 4.78 23.88 6.11
N ASN A 482 3.65 24.55 5.83
CA ASN A 482 2.69 24.93 6.87
C ASN A 482 1.40 24.11 6.80
N ALA A 483 1.02 23.47 7.92
CA ALA A 483 -0.16 22.60 7.99
C ALA A 483 -1.50 23.31 7.69
N LYS A 484 -1.55 24.64 7.91
CA LYS A 484 -2.74 25.46 7.59
C LYS A 484 -3.13 25.43 6.11
N ASP A 485 -2.17 25.15 5.22
CA ASP A 485 -2.37 25.15 3.77
C ASP A 485 -2.75 23.75 3.23
N GLU A 486 -2.81 22.73 4.09
CA GLU A 486 -3.03 21.34 3.69
C GLU A 486 -4.26 21.17 2.78
N GLU A 487 -5.42 21.71 3.18
CA GLU A 487 -6.65 21.53 2.40
C GLU A 487 -6.54 22.12 0.98
N ARG A 488 -6.00 23.33 0.85
CA ARG A 488 -5.79 24.02 -0.43
C ARG A 488 -4.81 23.24 -1.33
N VAL A 489 -3.71 22.77 -0.75
CA VAL A 489 -2.69 22.00 -1.49
C VAL A 489 -3.27 20.67 -1.98
N ARG A 490 -4.01 19.97 -1.12
CA ARG A 490 -4.66 18.70 -1.49
C ARG A 490 -5.72 18.88 -2.56
N GLU A 491 -6.48 19.97 -2.53
CA GLU A 491 -7.46 20.29 -3.57
C GLU A 491 -6.78 20.51 -4.93
N ALA A 492 -5.65 21.23 -4.97
CA ALA A 492 -4.88 21.43 -6.19
C ALA A 492 -4.32 20.11 -6.75
N VAL A 493 -3.73 19.26 -5.90
CA VAL A 493 -3.26 17.92 -6.27
C VAL A 493 -4.40 17.07 -6.83
N ARG A 494 -5.56 17.10 -6.17
CA ARG A 494 -6.77 16.41 -6.64
C ARG A 494 -7.19 16.92 -8.01
N LYS A 495 -7.27 18.23 -8.20
CA LYS A 495 -7.70 18.85 -9.47
C LYS A 495 -6.81 18.44 -10.64
N ILE A 496 -5.49 18.38 -10.48
CA ILE A 496 -4.57 17.96 -11.55
C ILE A 496 -4.87 16.52 -11.97
N VAL A 497 -5.03 15.61 -11.01
CA VAL A 497 -5.34 14.19 -11.30
C VAL A 497 -6.75 14.02 -11.86
N ASP A 498 -7.74 14.74 -11.35
CA ASP A 498 -9.12 14.63 -11.82
C ASP A 498 -9.27 15.11 -13.28
N VAL A 499 -8.54 16.17 -13.67
CA VAL A 499 -8.45 16.60 -15.08
C VAL A 499 -7.78 15.51 -15.92
N ALA A 500 -6.64 14.98 -15.47
CA ALA A 500 -5.94 13.92 -16.18
C ALA A 500 -6.80 12.67 -16.39
N GLU A 501 -7.55 12.24 -15.38
CA GLU A 501 -8.50 11.13 -15.49
C GLU A 501 -9.67 11.45 -16.43
N SER A 502 -10.22 12.66 -16.37
CA SER A 502 -11.30 13.09 -17.26
C SER A 502 -10.85 13.03 -18.73
N GLU A 503 -9.69 13.60 -19.05
CA GLU A 503 -9.12 13.55 -20.39
C GLU A 503 -8.81 12.11 -20.82
N ALA A 504 -8.25 11.30 -19.92
CA ALA A 504 -7.98 9.89 -20.21
C ALA A 504 -9.27 9.09 -20.49
N LYS A 505 -10.36 9.38 -19.78
CA LYS A 505 -11.68 8.75 -19.99
C LYS A 505 -12.28 9.19 -21.32
N GLN A 506 -12.21 10.50 -21.65
CA GLN A 506 -12.70 11.04 -22.92
C GLN A 506 -11.94 10.46 -24.12
N ALA A 507 -10.62 10.32 -24.01
CA ALA A 507 -9.79 9.72 -25.05
C ALA A 507 -9.83 8.18 -25.08
N GLY A 508 -10.55 7.52 -24.15
CA GLY A 508 -10.66 6.06 -24.09
C GLY A 508 -9.38 5.34 -23.69
N VAL A 509 -8.47 6.03 -22.99
CA VAL A 509 -7.15 5.54 -22.58
C VAL A 509 -7.00 5.35 -21.07
N HIS A 510 -8.02 5.69 -20.28
CA HIS A 510 -7.98 5.53 -18.82
C HIS A 510 -7.85 4.06 -18.41
N LEU A 511 -7.02 3.79 -17.40
CA LEU A 511 -6.91 2.50 -16.74
C LEU A 511 -7.32 2.67 -15.27
N PRO A 512 -8.14 1.77 -14.71
CA PRO A 512 -8.68 1.93 -13.35
C PRO A 512 -7.62 1.75 -12.25
N TYR A 513 -6.46 1.18 -12.58
CA TYR A 513 -5.42 0.84 -11.61
C TYR A 513 -4.86 2.07 -10.89
N LEU A 514 -4.75 1.95 -9.57
CA LEU A 514 -4.13 2.95 -8.70
C LEU A 514 -2.97 2.29 -7.94
N TYR A 515 -1.78 2.86 -8.08
CA TYR A 515 -0.61 2.32 -7.38
C TYR A 515 -0.61 2.70 -5.90
N SER A 516 -0.75 1.70 -5.03
CA SER A 516 -0.97 1.90 -3.58
C SER A 516 0.10 2.73 -2.87
N ASN A 517 1.34 2.71 -3.35
CA ASN A 517 2.44 3.46 -2.76
C ASN A 517 2.43 4.97 -3.13
N TYR A 518 1.61 5.39 -4.10
CA TYR A 518 1.40 6.80 -4.46
C TYR A 518 -0.03 7.29 -4.20
N ALA A 519 -0.93 6.42 -3.74
CA ALA A 519 -2.32 6.76 -3.51
C ALA A 519 -2.47 7.79 -2.36
N SER A 520 -3.28 8.82 -2.59
CA SER A 520 -3.69 9.76 -1.54
C SER A 520 -4.67 9.08 -0.59
N ARG A 521 -4.75 9.57 0.65
CA ARG A 521 -5.65 9.06 1.71
C ARG A 521 -7.15 9.01 1.34
N ASP A 522 -7.57 9.66 0.26
CA ASP A 522 -8.95 9.62 -0.28
C ASP A 522 -9.09 8.76 -1.55
N GLN A 523 -8.06 8.00 -1.93
CA GLN A 523 -8.10 7.00 -2.99
C GLN A 523 -8.20 5.58 -2.40
N ASP A 524 -8.82 4.66 -3.12
CA ASP A 524 -8.90 3.25 -2.76
C ASP A 524 -8.12 2.38 -3.76
N PRO A 525 -6.81 2.15 -3.53
CA PRO A 525 -6.01 1.40 -4.47
C PRO A 525 -6.37 -0.09 -4.52
N LEU A 526 -6.86 -0.69 -3.42
CA LEU A 526 -7.20 -2.12 -3.43
C LEU A 526 -8.45 -2.41 -4.25
N ALA A 527 -9.41 -1.47 -4.30
CA ALA A 527 -10.57 -1.60 -5.19
C ALA A 527 -10.17 -1.64 -6.69
N SER A 528 -9.02 -1.04 -7.04
CA SER A 528 -8.53 -1.01 -8.42
C SER A 528 -7.96 -2.34 -8.93
N TYR A 529 -7.76 -3.32 -8.04
CA TYR A 529 -7.13 -4.62 -8.37
C TYR A 529 -8.07 -5.59 -9.10
N GLY A 530 -9.34 -5.21 -9.26
CA GLY A 530 -10.40 -6.03 -9.86
C GLY A 530 -11.12 -6.91 -8.83
N VAL A 531 -12.40 -7.16 -9.09
CA VAL A 531 -13.33 -7.81 -8.15
C VAL A 531 -12.83 -9.18 -7.67
N GLU A 532 -12.33 -10.01 -8.59
CA GLU A 532 -11.85 -11.36 -8.25
C GLU A 532 -10.60 -11.34 -7.37
N ASN A 533 -9.65 -10.45 -7.66
CA ASN A 533 -8.43 -10.32 -6.84
C ASN A 533 -8.78 -9.74 -5.46
N ALA A 534 -9.64 -8.74 -5.41
CA ALA A 534 -10.11 -8.13 -4.17
C ALA A 534 -10.84 -9.15 -3.27
N LYS A 535 -11.70 -10.00 -3.86
CA LYS A 535 -12.35 -11.11 -3.18
C LYS A 535 -11.33 -12.13 -2.65
N ARG A 536 -10.39 -12.55 -3.50
CA ARG A 536 -9.32 -13.49 -3.10
C ARG A 536 -8.45 -12.95 -1.97
N LEU A 537 -8.11 -11.66 -1.98
CA LEU A 537 -7.37 -11.03 -0.87
C LEU A 537 -8.17 -11.11 0.44
N LYS A 538 -9.49 -10.85 0.41
CA LYS A 538 -10.36 -10.98 1.59
C LYS A 538 -10.41 -12.41 2.13
N GLU A 539 -10.53 -13.40 1.24
CA GLU A 539 -10.53 -14.83 1.61
C GLU A 539 -9.20 -15.24 2.27
N ILE A 540 -8.08 -14.79 1.71
CA ILE A 540 -6.74 -15.06 2.27
C ILE A 540 -6.57 -14.36 3.63
N ALA A 541 -7.01 -13.10 3.76
CA ALA A 541 -6.96 -12.41 5.04
C ALA A 541 -7.76 -13.16 6.11
N LEU A 542 -8.97 -13.62 5.79
CA LEU A 542 -9.81 -14.41 6.72
C LEU A 542 -9.16 -15.75 7.10
N LYS A 543 -8.46 -16.40 6.17
CA LYS A 543 -7.74 -17.66 6.42
C LYS A 543 -6.61 -17.50 7.44
N TYR A 544 -5.82 -16.43 7.33
CA TYR A 544 -4.63 -16.20 8.17
C TYR A 544 -4.91 -15.32 9.41
N ASP A 545 -6.04 -14.62 9.43
CA ASP A 545 -6.49 -13.73 10.50
C ASP A 545 -8.02 -13.79 10.66
N PRO A 546 -8.57 -14.91 11.16
CA PRO A 546 -10.03 -15.09 11.30
C PRO A 546 -10.68 -14.09 12.27
N ASP A 547 -9.91 -13.57 13.23
CA ASP A 547 -10.37 -12.57 14.20
C ASP A 547 -10.34 -11.15 13.62
N GLY A 548 -9.70 -10.95 12.46
CA GLY A 548 -9.52 -9.66 11.80
C GLY A 548 -8.66 -8.69 12.60
N VAL A 549 -7.62 -9.17 13.29
CA VAL A 549 -6.63 -8.34 14.02
C VAL A 549 -6.05 -7.25 13.13
N PHE A 550 -5.57 -7.57 11.92
CA PHE A 550 -5.04 -6.58 10.98
C PHE A 550 -6.12 -5.73 10.32
N GLN A 551 -7.39 -6.11 10.45
CA GLN A 551 -8.52 -5.33 9.92
C GLN A 551 -9.12 -4.39 10.98
N LYS A 552 -8.96 -4.74 12.26
CA LYS A 552 -9.53 -4.02 13.42
C LYS A 552 -8.51 -3.22 14.19
N LEU A 553 -7.28 -3.72 14.36
CA LEU A 553 -6.26 -3.12 15.23
C LEU A 553 -5.17 -2.37 14.47
N GLN A 554 -4.77 -2.84 13.29
CA GLN A 554 -3.91 -2.05 12.42
C GLN A 554 -4.61 -0.71 12.08
N ASN A 555 -3.87 0.37 12.18
CA ASN A 555 -4.37 1.71 11.92
C ASN A 555 -4.10 2.08 10.46
N GLY A 556 -5.16 2.08 9.63
CA GLY A 556 -5.04 2.40 8.21
C GLY A 556 -4.11 1.47 7.43
N GLY A 557 -3.53 1.95 6.33
CA GLY A 557 -2.65 1.13 5.47
C GLY A 557 -3.40 0.36 4.37
N TRP A 558 -4.43 0.96 3.77
CA TRP A 558 -5.29 0.33 2.76
C TRP A 558 -5.90 -0.99 3.28
N LEU A 559 -6.75 -0.90 4.29
CA LEU A 559 -7.36 -2.09 4.89
C LEU A 559 -8.43 -2.68 3.98
N LEU A 560 -8.44 -4.02 3.84
CA LEU A 560 -9.46 -4.73 3.08
C LEU A 560 -10.87 -4.53 3.64
N SER A 561 -10.99 -4.27 4.95
CA SER A 561 -12.25 -3.92 5.63
C SER A 561 -12.80 -2.55 5.24
N SER A 562 -11.94 -1.63 4.79
CA SER A 562 -12.31 -0.26 4.39
C SER A 562 -12.48 -0.09 2.89
N MET A 563 -12.21 -1.14 2.10
CA MET A 563 -12.31 -1.11 0.65
C MET A 563 -13.77 -0.90 0.21
N GLY A 564 -14.01 0.10 -0.64
CA GLY A 564 -15.32 0.48 -1.13
C GLY A 564 -15.96 -0.64 -1.96
N LEU A 565 -17.10 -1.16 -1.50
CA LEU A 565 -17.83 -2.25 -2.18
C LEU A 565 -18.68 -1.77 -3.37
N GLU A 566 -18.81 -0.46 -3.61
CA GLU A 566 -19.64 0.06 -4.72
C GLU A 566 -19.13 -0.39 -6.10
N ALA A 567 -17.85 -0.75 -6.24
CA ALA A 567 -17.30 -1.29 -7.49
C ALA A 567 -17.67 -2.76 -7.75
N CYS A 568 -18.14 -3.52 -6.74
CA CYS A 568 -18.52 -4.91 -6.92
C CYS A 568 -19.98 -5.09 -7.38
N GLU A 569 -20.88 -4.17 -7.07
CA GLU A 569 -22.30 -4.29 -7.43
C GLU A 569 -22.65 -3.69 -8.80
N LEU A 570 -21.82 -2.80 -9.36
CA LEU A 570 -22.12 -2.11 -10.63
C LEU A 570 -21.65 -2.80 -11.92
N MET A 571 -21.02 -3.98 -11.83
CA MET A 571 -20.65 -4.78 -13.02
C MET A 571 -21.46 -6.07 -13.17
N SER A 572 -22.56 -6.24 -12.43
CA SER A 572 -23.45 -7.40 -12.52
C SER A 572 -24.89 -7.08 -12.93
N ILE A 573 -25.09 -5.98 -13.68
CA ILE A 573 -26.35 -5.69 -14.40
C ILE A 573 -26.09 -5.57 -15.91
#